data_AF-A0A3A5VL21-F1
#
_entry.id   AF-A0A3A5VL21-F1
#
_cell.length_a   1.000
_cell.length_b   1.000
_cell.length_c   1.000
_cell.angle_alpha   90.00
_cell.angle_beta   90.00
_cell.angle_gamma   90.00
#
_symmetry.space_group_name_H-M   'P 1'
#
loop_
_entity.id
_entity.type
_entity.pdbx_description
1 polymer ?
#
loop_
_entity_poly.entity_id
_entity_poly.type
_entity_poly.pdbx_seq_one_letter_code
_entity_poly.pdbx_strand_id
1 'polypeptide(L)'
;MSETNQIPLTVKELKEKLAEHNLPVSGKKAELIERLQAHLGIEPSISIDDEAPAEADLFPEDEEKAPWWRSTDILTPQALTAIGVVILMVTAVFVFRPAWLGFTPNYEYDLIEYDATQTRTFAEELVGYGHDDWEGRMSGTTEEANVSEYIDSQFAAMGMDTTLHSYQVPMHHVNSEPSLRICVQGLAGNSPCEGPLAAAGGSQITSFQHRVDYVIQGFSGQSEYTFDQDVPLTYLGNGSDDGLWASASGTVGYVINSGTKTGNTEFFSKAAENSLAGLIRVNKDYNCGKIENNDCVPIFKGT
;
A
#
# COMPACT_ATOMS: atom_id res chain seq x y z
N MET A 1 -30.68 24.36 -34.96
CA MET A 1 -30.20 24.55 -33.57
C MET A 1 -30.81 23.40 -32.76
N SER A 2 -30.11 22.40 -32.28
CA SER A 2 -28.68 22.25 -31.96
C SER A 2 -28.16 20.94 -32.55
N GLU A 3 -27.06 21.02 -33.30
CA GLU A 3 -26.13 19.90 -33.44
C GLU A 3 -25.69 19.48 -32.04
N THR A 4 -25.75 18.19 -31.74
CA THR A 4 -24.96 17.62 -30.63
C THR A 4 -24.21 16.43 -31.18
N ASN A 5 -23.10 16.79 -31.82
CA ASN A 5 -21.88 16.00 -31.93
C ASN A 5 -21.74 15.13 -30.66
N GLN A 6 -21.66 13.81 -30.82
CA GLN A 6 -21.51 12.86 -29.70
C GLN A 6 -20.12 13.03 -29.07
N ILE A 7 -20.01 14.01 -28.18
CA ILE A 7 -18.88 14.14 -27.27
C ILE A 7 -18.98 12.95 -26.29
N PRO A 8 -17.90 12.18 -26.05
CA PRO A 8 -17.92 11.06 -25.13
C PRO A 8 -18.13 11.56 -23.69
N LEU A 9 -19.38 11.71 -23.28
CA LEU A 9 -19.73 12.18 -21.94
C LEU A 9 -19.09 11.27 -20.88
N THR A 10 -18.51 11.89 -19.86
CA THR A 10 -17.92 11.20 -18.72
C THR A 10 -19.02 10.71 -17.77
N VAL A 11 -18.70 9.72 -16.92
CA VAL A 11 -19.68 9.14 -15.97
C VAL A 11 -20.28 10.21 -15.04
N LYS A 12 -19.50 11.25 -14.72
CA LYS A 12 -19.94 12.36 -13.88
C LYS A 12 -21.04 13.19 -14.55
N GLU A 13 -20.85 13.56 -15.81
CA GLU A 13 -21.81 14.35 -16.59
C GLU A 13 -23.11 13.57 -16.86
N LEU A 14 -23.01 12.25 -17.06
CA LEU A 14 -24.18 11.38 -17.20
C LEU A 14 -25.02 11.32 -15.92
N LYS A 15 -24.38 11.28 -14.75
CA LYS A 15 -25.09 11.32 -13.46
C LYS A 15 -25.73 12.67 -13.19
N GLU A 16 -25.06 13.76 -13.56
CA GLU A 16 -25.62 15.12 -13.43
C GLU A 16 -26.87 15.28 -14.31
N LYS A 17 -26.83 14.84 -15.57
CA LYS A 17 -28.00 14.87 -16.47
C LYS A 17 -29.14 13.95 -16.00
N LEU A 18 -28.83 12.76 -15.48
CA LEU A 18 -29.85 11.89 -14.91
C LEU A 18 -30.48 12.48 -13.64
N ALA A 19 -29.68 13.13 -12.79
CA ALA A 19 -30.19 13.82 -11.60
C ALA A 19 -31.09 15.02 -11.96
N GLU A 20 -30.75 15.78 -12.99
CA GLU A 20 -31.57 16.89 -13.51
C GLU A 20 -32.95 16.42 -14.00
N HIS A 21 -33.02 15.21 -14.55
CA HIS A 21 -34.27 14.57 -14.98
C HIS A 21 -34.93 13.69 -13.91
N ASN A 22 -34.49 13.75 -12.64
CA ASN A 22 -34.99 12.92 -11.52
C ASN A 22 -34.93 11.40 -11.78
N LEU A 23 -33.94 10.94 -12.55
CA LEU A 23 -33.73 9.52 -12.86
C LEU A 23 -32.66 8.92 -11.93
N PRO A 24 -32.71 7.59 -11.69
CA PRO A 24 -31.72 6.89 -10.88
C PRO A 24 -30.28 7.09 -11.42
N VAL A 25 -29.34 7.47 -10.55
CA VAL A 25 -27.93 7.75 -10.89
C VAL A 25 -26.96 6.61 -10.57
N SER A 26 -27.46 5.47 -10.12
CA SER A 26 -26.68 4.25 -9.87
C SER A 26 -26.56 3.39 -11.13
N GLY A 27 -25.41 2.74 -11.32
CA GLY A 27 -25.16 1.80 -12.42
C GLY A 27 -23.83 2.02 -13.15
N LYS A 28 -23.50 1.08 -14.04
CA LYS A 28 -22.35 1.19 -14.97
C LYS A 28 -22.63 2.25 -16.04
N LYS A 29 -21.59 2.78 -16.70
CA LYS A 29 -21.72 3.87 -17.70
C LYS A 29 -22.76 3.55 -18.80
N ALA A 30 -22.80 2.30 -19.29
CA ALA A 30 -23.74 1.86 -20.31
C ALA A 30 -25.22 1.95 -19.86
N GLU A 31 -25.52 1.55 -18.62
CA GLU A 31 -26.86 1.62 -18.05
C GLU A 31 -27.34 3.06 -17.85
N LEU A 32 -26.42 3.98 -17.52
CA LEU A 32 -26.74 5.41 -17.40
C LEU A 32 -27.06 6.03 -18.76
N ILE A 33 -26.36 5.61 -19.83
CA ILE A 33 -26.61 6.06 -21.20
C ILE A 33 -27.95 5.53 -21.71
N GLU A 34 -28.20 4.23 -21.54
CA GLU A 34 -29.45 3.59 -21.94
C GLU A 34 -30.66 4.23 -21.24
N ARG A 35 -30.55 4.50 -19.94
CA ARG A 35 -31.60 5.17 -19.16
C ARG A 35 -31.86 6.60 -19.61
N LEU A 36 -30.81 7.34 -19.99
CA LEU A 36 -30.94 8.70 -20.50
C LEU A 36 -31.54 8.70 -21.92
N GLN A 37 -31.12 7.77 -22.79
CA GLN A 37 -31.64 7.63 -24.15
C GLN A 37 -33.10 7.17 -24.17
N ALA A 38 -33.48 6.24 -23.30
CA ALA A 38 -34.86 5.80 -23.12
C ALA A 38 -35.76 6.93 -22.62
N HIS A 39 -35.27 7.82 -21.74
CA HIS A 39 -36.03 8.97 -21.27
C HIS A 39 -36.17 10.07 -22.33
N LEU A 40 -35.14 10.27 -23.17
CA LEU A 40 -35.14 11.25 -24.25
C LEU A 40 -35.91 10.78 -25.50
N GLY A 41 -36.43 9.54 -25.51
CA GLY A 41 -37.25 9.00 -26.60
C GLY A 41 -36.50 8.85 -27.92
N ILE A 42 -35.17 8.64 -27.86
CA ILE A 42 -34.34 8.49 -29.05
C ILE A 42 -34.37 7.02 -29.46
N GLU A 43 -35.23 6.69 -30.44
CA GLU A 43 -35.17 5.42 -31.17
C GLU A 43 -33.79 5.29 -31.85
N PRO A 44 -33.18 4.09 -31.91
CA PRO A 44 -31.89 3.90 -32.55
C PRO A 44 -32.03 4.02 -34.08
N SER A 45 -31.91 5.24 -34.60
CA SER A 45 -31.68 5.46 -36.03
C SER A 45 -30.21 5.18 -36.33
N ILE A 46 -29.93 4.09 -37.03
CA ILE A 46 -28.65 3.89 -37.71
C ILE A 46 -28.61 4.92 -38.86
N SER A 47 -27.99 6.08 -38.64
CA SER A 47 -27.61 6.96 -39.74
C SER A 47 -26.29 6.44 -40.31
N ILE A 48 -26.35 5.93 -41.54
CA ILE A 48 -25.17 5.81 -42.37
C ILE A 48 -25.06 7.18 -43.03
N ASP A 49 -24.35 8.10 -42.38
CA ASP A 49 -23.99 9.36 -43.00
C ASP A 49 -22.77 9.11 -43.89
N ASP A 50 -23.04 9.10 -45.19
CA ASP A 50 -22.06 9.07 -46.27
C ASP A 50 -21.14 10.29 -46.18
N GLU A 51 -19.88 10.07 -45.80
CA GLU A 51 -18.83 11.07 -45.98
C GLU A 51 -18.36 11.03 -47.43
N ALA A 52 -18.61 12.14 -48.13
CA ALA A 52 -18.34 12.36 -49.54
C ALA A 52 -16.87 12.06 -49.89
N PRO A 53 -16.58 11.23 -50.91
CA PRO A 53 -15.25 11.17 -51.47
C PRO A 53 -15.02 12.42 -52.34
N ALA A 54 -13.86 13.02 -52.11
CA ALA A 54 -13.32 14.14 -52.86
C ALA A 54 -13.43 13.93 -54.37
N GLU A 55 -13.75 15.02 -55.06
CA GLU A 55 -13.95 15.09 -56.49
C GLU A 55 -12.74 14.56 -57.28
N ALA A 56 -13.00 13.56 -58.11
CA ALA A 56 -12.23 13.27 -59.30
C ALA A 56 -13.23 13.04 -60.44
N ASP A 57 -13.44 14.08 -61.23
CA ASP A 57 -14.07 14.04 -62.54
C ASP A 57 -13.58 12.81 -63.32
N LEU A 58 -14.44 11.83 -63.60
CA LEU A 58 -14.31 10.98 -64.80
C LEU A 58 -15.51 10.05 -65.08
N PHE A 59 -16.74 10.55 -65.19
CA PHE A 59 -17.80 9.77 -65.89
C PHE A 59 -18.70 10.69 -66.73
N PRO A 60 -18.83 10.47 -68.05
CA PRO A 60 -19.91 11.06 -68.81
C PRO A 60 -21.24 10.38 -68.42
N GLU A 61 -22.28 11.21 -68.36
CA GLU A 61 -23.68 10.85 -68.22
C GLU A 61 -24.08 9.82 -69.27
N ASP A 62 -24.71 8.72 -68.85
CA ASP A 62 -25.92 8.16 -69.49
C ASP A 62 -26.42 6.94 -68.68
N GLU A 63 -27.70 7.01 -68.32
CA GLU A 63 -28.45 6.00 -67.57
C GLU A 63 -28.72 4.72 -68.39
N GLU A 64 -28.45 3.54 -67.82
CA GLU A 64 -29.31 2.37 -68.03
C GLU A 64 -29.46 1.59 -66.70
N LYS A 65 -30.69 1.57 -66.15
CA LYS A 65 -31.07 0.73 -65.01
C LYS A 65 -31.11 -0.74 -65.42
N ALA A 66 -30.00 -1.45 -65.22
CA ALA A 66 -29.97 -2.90 -65.38
C ALA A 66 -30.56 -3.61 -64.12
N PRO A 67 -31.42 -4.62 -64.28
CA PRO A 67 -32.00 -5.38 -63.16
C PRO A 67 -30.95 -6.23 -62.42
N TRP A 68 -31.05 -6.30 -61.09
CA TRP A 68 -30.08 -6.89 -60.15
C TRP A 68 -29.74 -8.38 -60.35
N TRP A 69 -30.44 -9.08 -61.24
CA TRP A 69 -30.25 -10.51 -61.51
C TRP A 69 -29.58 -10.81 -62.85
N ARG A 70 -29.15 -9.80 -63.62
CA ARG A 70 -28.30 -10.01 -64.80
C ARG A 70 -26.85 -10.13 -64.33
N SER A 71 -26.35 -11.36 -64.28
CA SER A 71 -24.93 -11.66 -64.08
C SER A 71 -24.14 -11.08 -65.24
N THR A 72 -23.55 -9.90 -65.05
CA THR A 72 -22.36 -9.54 -65.82
C THR A 72 -21.22 -10.45 -65.34
N ASP A 73 -20.28 -10.76 -66.21
CA ASP A 73 -19.09 -11.58 -65.95
C ASP A 73 -18.20 -10.94 -64.86
N ILE A 74 -18.65 -10.94 -63.60
CA ILE A 74 -18.07 -10.20 -62.48
C ILE A 74 -16.89 -10.95 -61.84
N LEU A 75 -16.68 -12.22 -62.16
CA LEU A 75 -15.48 -12.95 -61.74
C LEU A 75 -14.33 -12.73 -62.74
N THR A 76 -13.86 -11.49 -62.85
CA THR A 76 -12.51 -11.29 -63.38
C THR A 76 -11.50 -11.85 -62.37
N PRO A 77 -10.33 -12.34 -62.80
CA PRO A 77 -9.30 -12.83 -61.88
C PRO A 77 -8.94 -11.80 -60.79
N GLN A 78 -9.07 -10.50 -61.13
CA GLN A 78 -8.82 -9.38 -60.23
C GLN A 78 -9.90 -9.22 -59.15
N ALA A 79 -11.17 -9.53 -59.44
CA ALA A 79 -12.23 -9.52 -58.43
C ALA A 79 -12.07 -10.67 -57.42
N LEU A 80 -11.64 -11.85 -57.88
CA LEU A 80 -11.36 -13.00 -57.02
C LEU A 80 -10.17 -12.75 -56.07
N THR A 81 -9.10 -12.11 -56.57
CA THR A 81 -7.97 -11.75 -55.72
C THR A 81 -8.34 -10.68 -54.69
N ALA A 82 -9.16 -9.69 -55.06
CA ALA A 82 -9.64 -8.69 -54.12
C ALA A 82 -10.50 -9.32 -53.00
N ILE A 83 -11.42 -10.22 -53.33
CA ILE A 83 -12.23 -10.96 -52.35
C ILE A 83 -11.32 -11.80 -51.42
N GLY A 84 -10.32 -12.47 -52.00
CA GLY A 84 -9.34 -13.24 -51.22
C GLY A 84 -8.56 -12.37 -50.23
N VAL A 85 -8.11 -11.18 -50.65
CA VAL A 85 -7.39 -10.24 -49.78
C VAL A 85 -8.30 -9.71 -48.66
N VAL A 86 -9.57 -9.41 -48.95
CA VAL A 86 -10.52 -8.95 -47.93
C VAL A 86 -10.78 -10.03 -46.89
N ILE A 87 -11.00 -11.29 -47.31
CA ILE A 87 -11.18 -12.41 -46.37
C ILE A 87 -9.91 -12.61 -45.52
N LEU A 88 -8.73 -12.50 -46.12
CA LEU A 88 -7.45 -12.61 -45.41
C LEU A 88 -7.27 -11.45 -44.40
N MET A 89 -7.64 -10.22 -44.76
CA MET A 89 -7.58 -9.08 -43.85
C MET A 89 -8.58 -9.20 -42.69
N VAL A 90 -9.81 -9.63 -42.96
CA VAL A 90 -10.83 -9.86 -41.92
C VAL A 90 -10.35 -10.95 -40.97
N THR A 91 -9.92 -12.10 -41.49
CA THR A 91 -9.41 -13.20 -40.66
C THR A 91 -8.17 -12.81 -39.85
N ALA A 92 -7.27 -12.00 -40.42
CA ALA A 92 -6.11 -11.48 -39.70
C ALA A 92 -6.52 -10.57 -38.51
N VAL A 93 -7.53 -9.71 -38.67
CA VAL A 93 -8.01 -8.86 -37.55
C VAL A 93 -8.60 -9.72 -36.43
N PHE A 94 -9.36 -10.77 -36.76
CA PHE A 94 -9.92 -11.70 -35.77
C PHE A 94 -8.84 -12.46 -34.98
N VAL A 95 -7.74 -12.87 -35.63
CA VAL A 95 -6.66 -13.62 -34.99
C VAL A 95 -5.73 -12.72 -34.17
N PHE A 96 -5.35 -11.56 -34.70
CA PHE A 96 -4.32 -10.72 -34.07
C PHE A 96 -4.86 -9.69 -33.08
N ARG A 97 -6.14 -9.25 -33.19
CA ARG A 97 -6.71 -8.21 -32.32
C ARG A 97 -8.19 -8.45 -31.97
N PRO A 98 -8.53 -9.54 -31.26
CA PRO A 98 -9.91 -9.83 -30.87
C PRO A 98 -10.53 -8.75 -29.97
N ALA A 99 -9.71 -7.99 -29.24
CA ALA A 99 -10.17 -6.94 -28.33
C ALA A 99 -10.88 -5.76 -29.03
N TRP A 100 -10.62 -5.52 -30.33
CA TRP A 100 -11.24 -4.41 -31.09
C TRP A 100 -12.72 -4.66 -31.43
N LEU A 101 -13.16 -5.92 -31.35
CA LEU A 101 -14.53 -6.35 -31.61
C LEU A 101 -15.43 -6.28 -30.35
N GLY A 102 -14.96 -5.64 -29.27
CA GLY A 102 -15.71 -5.56 -28.02
C GLY A 102 -15.70 -6.84 -27.19
N PHE A 103 -14.88 -7.84 -27.54
CA PHE A 103 -14.62 -9.03 -26.72
C PHE A 103 -13.67 -8.72 -25.56
N THR A 104 -13.90 -7.62 -24.84
CA THR A 104 -13.29 -7.46 -23.53
C THR A 104 -13.88 -8.54 -22.62
N PRO A 105 -13.05 -9.30 -21.89
CA PRO A 105 -13.58 -10.21 -20.87
C PRO A 105 -14.45 -9.38 -19.93
N ASN A 106 -15.75 -9.68 -19.89
CA ASN A 106 -16.63 -9.10 -18.89
C ASN A 106 -16.32 -9.85 -17.60
N TYR A 107 -15.40 -9.31 -16.81
CA TYR A 107 -15.09 -9.85 -15.50
C TYR A 107 -16.29 -9.57 -14.60
N GLU A 108 -17.10 -10.60 -14.37
CA GLU A 108 -18.12 -10.59 -13.34
C GLU A 108 -17.40 -10.90 -12.02
N TYR A 109 -17.24 -9.86 -11.19
CA TYR A 109 -16.62 -10.01 -9.88
C TYR A 109 -17.72 -10.36 -8.88
N ASP A 110 -17.62 -11.53 -8.28
CA ASP A 110 -18.39 -11.87 -7.10
C ASP A 110 -17.72 -11.24 -5.88
N LEU A 111 -18.43 -10.31 -5.24
CA LEU A 111 -17.96 -9.72 -3.99
C LEU A 111 -18.11 -10.78 -2.89
N ILE A 112 -16.98 -11.17 -2.30
CA ILE A 112 -16.97 -12.06 -1.15
C ILE A 112 -17.40 -11.25 0.08
N GLU A 113 -18.36 -11.78 0.84
CA GLU A 113 -18.76 -11.16 2.11
C GLU A 113 -17.68 -11.34 3.18
N TYR A 114 -17.58 -10.38 4.08
CA TYR A 114 -16.66 -10.48 5.21
C TYR A 114 -17.09 -11.60 6.18
N ASP A 115 -16.24 -12.60 6.34
CA ASP A 115 -16.40 -13.65 7.35
C ASP A 115 -15.46 -13.39 8.55
N ALA A 116 -16.06 -13.02 9.69
CA ALA A 116 -15.36 -12.79 10.94
C ALA A 116 -14.68 -14.06 11.49
N THR A 117 -15.26 -15.24 11.28
CA THR A 117 -14.74 -16.52 11.77
C THR A 117 -13.50 -16.91 10.98
N GLN A 118 -13.57 -16.79 9.65
CA GLN A 118 -12.41 -17.04 8.79
C GLN A 118 -11.29 -16.04 9.09
N THR A 119 -11.61 -14.75 9.22
CA THR A 119 -10.62 -13.70 9.55
C THR A 119 -9.92 -14.00 10.88
N ARG A 120 -10.68 -14.42 11.90
CA ARG A 120 -10.12 -14.81 13.18
C ARG A 120 -9.21 -16.03 13.07
N THR A 121 -9.62 -17.04 12.30
CA THR A 121 -8.82 -18.26 12.09
C THR A 121 -7.48 -17.93 11.46
N PHE A 122 -7.46 -17.12 10.40
CA PHE A 122 -6.22 -16.65 9.80
C PHE A 122 -5.35 -15.86 10.77
N ALA A 123 -5.95 -14.99 11.59
CA ALA A 123 -5.19 -14.23 12.58
C ALA A 123 -4.55 -15.14 13.64
N GLU A 124 -5.30 -16.12 14.16
CA GLU A 124 -4.80 -17.09 15.16
C GLU A 124 -3.72 -18.00 14.57
N GLU A 125 -3.87 -18.45 13.32
CA GLU A 125 -2.85 -19.23 12.63
C GLU A 125 -1.57 -18.42 12.40
N LEU A 126 -1.67 -17.17 11.94
CA LEU A 126 -0.51 -16.28 11.76
C LEU A 126 0.24 -15.99 13.08
N VAL A 127 -0.47 -15.92 14.19
CA VAL A 127 0.13 -15.80 15.53
C VAL A 127 0.77 -17.13 15.96
N GLY A 128 0.16 -18.27 15.62
CA GLY A 128 0.65 -19.61 15.94
C GLY A 128 1.99 -19.96 15.29
N TYR A 129 2.42 -19.25 14.24
CA TYR A 129 3.76 -19.37 13.66
C TYR A 129 4.84 -18.57 14.42
N GLY A 130 4.49 -17.91 15.52
CA GLY A 130 5.47 -17.25 16.38
C GLY A 130 6.48 -18.23 16.98
N HIS A 131 7.67 -17.74 17.32
CA HIS A 131 8.72 -18.55 17.95
C HIS A 131 8.31 -18.98 19.37
N ASP A 132 8.67 -20.20 19.78
CA ASP A 132 8.25 -20.79 21.07
C ASP A 132 8.53 -19.90 22.30
N ASP A 133 9.74 -19.34 22.40
CA ASP A 133 10.14 -18.54 23.57
C ASP A 133 9.64 -17.09 23.58
N TRP A 134 9.43 -16.49 22.40
CA TRP A 134 9.17 -15.06 22.29
C TRP A 134 7.90 -14.69 21.54
N GLU A 135 7.16 -15.70 21.08
CA GLU A 135 5.81 -15.67 20.50
C GLU A 135 5.63 -14.74 19.28
N GLY A 136 6.72 -14.12 18.83
CA GLY A 136 6.75 -13.24 17.68
C GLY A 136 7.45 -13.89 16.50
N ARG A 137 7.50 -13.12 15.41
CA ARG A 137 8.22 -13.46 14.19
C ARG A 137 8.95 -12.22 13.70
N MET A 138 10.23 -12.38 13.38
CA MET A 138 11.13 -11.30 13.00
C MET A 138 11.53 -11.53 11.56
N SER A 139 11.63 -10.45 10.80
CA SER A 139 12.08 -10.53 9.42
C SER A 139 13.43 -11.27 9.35
N GLY A 140 13.55 -12.18 8.39
CA GLY A 140 14.76 -12.98 8.18
C GLY A 140 14.90 -14.23 9.06
N THR A 141 13.93 -14.52 9.95
CA THR A 141 13.92 -15.79 10.72
C THR A 141 13.16 -16.90 9.98
N THR A 142 13.32 -18.14 10.45
CA THR A 142 12.61 -19.31 9.90
C THR A 142 11.10 -19.19 10.10
N GLU A 143 10.65 -18.59 11.20
CA GLU A 143 9.23 -18.34 11.50
C GLU A 143 8.58 -17.45 10.42
N GLU A 144 9.28 -16.39 9.98
CA GLU A 144 8.77 -15.52 8.91
C GLU A 144 8.73 -16.22 7.55
N ALA A 145 9.70 -17.10 7.27
CA ALA A 145 9.70 -17.92 6.06
C ALA A 145 8.52 -18.90 6.06
N ASN A 146 8.27 -19.58 7.18
CA ASN A 146 7.14 -20.51 7.34
C ASN A 146 5.80 -19.79 7.13
N VAL A 147 5.64 -18.57 7.66
CA VAL A 147 4.44 -17.76 7.44
C VAL A 147 4.29 -17.36 5.98
N SER A 148 5.39 -17.01 5.32
CA SER A 148 5.37 -16.65 3.90
C SER A 148 4.90 -17.84 3.03
N GLU A 149 5.38 -19.04 3.31
CA GLU A 149 4.94 -20.27 2.64
C GLU A 149 3.47 -20.61 2.97
N TYR A 150 3.05 -20.41 4.22
CA TYR A 150 1.66 -20.58 4.61
C TYR A 150 0.74 -19.62 3.84
N ILE A 151 1.06 -18.32 3.78
CA ILE A 151 0.28 -17.32 3.04
C ILE A 151 0.21 -17.67 1.55
N ASP A 152 1.35 -18.08 0.96
CA ASP A 152 1.42 -18.54 -0.43
C ASP A 152 0.47 -19.73 -0.67
N SER A 153 0.47 -20.72 0.23
CA SER A 153 -0.43 -21.88 0.15
C SER A 153 -1.91 -21.50 0.26
N GLN A 154 -2.26 -20.53 1.12
CA GLN A 154 -3.63 -20.04 1.26
C GLN A 154 -4.07 -19.32 -0.02
N PHE A 155 -3.22 -18.48 -0.58
CA PHE A 155 -3.50 -17.77 -1.82
C PHE A 155 -3.66 -18.72 -3.02
N ALA A 156 -2.80 -19.74 -3.14
CA ALA A 156 -2.95 -20.79 -4.13
C ALA A 156 -4.25 -21.59 -3.94
N ALA A 157 -4.63 -21.90 -2.70
CA ALA A 157 -5.90 -22.56 -2.38
C ALA A 157 -7.13 -21.72 -2.73
N MET A 158 -7.00 -20.39 -2.69
CA MET A 158 -8.01 -19.44 -3.18
C MET A 158 -8.02 -19.28 -4.71
N GLY A 159 -7.17 -20.02 -5.43
CA GLY A 159 -7.09 -20.01 -6.90
C GLY A 159 -6.27 -18.85 -7.47
N MET A 160 -5.45 -18.18 -6.65
CA MET A 160 -4.53 -17.15 -7.12
C MET A 160 -3.23 -17.77 -7.65
N ASP A 161 -2.65 -17.14 -8.67
CA ASP A 161 -1.28 -17.44 -9.10
C ASP A 161 -0.31 -16.70 -8.18
N THR A 162 0.60 -17.44 -7.55
CA THR A 162 1.46 -16.93 -6.48
C THR A 162 2.93 -17.20 -6.77
N THR A 163 3.78 -16.27 -6.35
CA THR A 163 5.23 -16.38 -6.50
C THR A 163 5.92 -15.85 -5.25
N LEU A 164 6.72 -16.70 -4.61
CA LEU A 164 7.51 -16.32 -3.46
C LEU A 164 8.82 -15.65 -3.91
N HIS A 165 9.06 -14.43 -3.44
CA HIS A 165 10.29 -13.69 -3.70
C HIS A 165 11.17 -13.63 -2.45
N SER A 166 12.46 -13.92 -2.62
CA SER A 166 13.46 -13.78 -1.56
C SER A 166 14.52 -12.78 -1.99
N TYR A 167 14.89 -11.90 -1.05
CA TYR A 167 15.89 -10.86 -1.26
C TYR A 167 16.92 -10.94 -0.15
N GLN A 168 18.19 -10.81 -0.52
CA GLN A 168 19.28 -10.69 0.45
C GLN A 168 19.40 -9.23 0.85
N VAL A 169 18.93 -8.91 2.04
CA VAL A 169 18.94 -7.56 2.61
C VAL A 169 19.83 -7.58 3.86
N PRO A 170 20.76 -6.62 4.01
CA PRO A 170 21.49 -6.47 5.27
C PRO A 170 20.50 -6.16 6.38
N MET A 171 20.38 -7.08 7.33
CA MET A 171 19.47 -6.98 8.46
C MET A 171 20.24 -6.78 9.76
N HIS A 172 19.61 -6.09 10.70
CA HIS A 172 20.12 -5.95 12.06
C HIS A 172 19.59 -7.07 12.95
N HIS A 173 20.47 -7.66 13.77
CA HIS A 173 20.12 -8.71 14.71
C HIS A 173 20.65 -8.37 16.10
N VAL A 174 19.88 -8.73 17.13
CA VAL A 174 20.26 -8.56 18.53
C VAL A 174 21.05 -9.79 18.96
N ASN A 175 22.39 -9.69 18.95
CA ASN A 175 23.28 -10.83 19.22
C ASN A 175 23.25 -11.34 20.66
N SER A 176 22.91 -10.47 21.60
CA SER A 176 22.79 -10.77 23.03
C SER A 176 21.69 -9.91 23.63
N GLU A 177 21.05 -10.40 24.70
CA GLU A 177 20.01 -9.65 25.38
C GLU A 177 20.55 -8.29 25.84
N PRO A 178 19.91 -7.18 25.43
CA PRO A 178 20.36 -5.86 25.82
C PRO A 178 20.06 -5.62 27.30
N SER A 179 20.88 -4.81 27.95
CA SER A 179 20.66 -4.40 29.34
C SER A 179 20.52 -2.89 29.44
N LEU A 180 19.48 -2.43 30.14
CA LEU A 180 19.32 -1.05 30.55
C LEU A 180 19.28 -0.99 32.08
N ARG A 181 20.18 -0.19 32.66
CA ARG A 181 20.23 0.06 34.10
C ARG A 181 20.46 1.54 34.35
N ILE A 182 19.72 2.11 35.29
CA ILE A 182 19.86 3.51 35.70
C ILE A 182 20.33 3.53 37.15
N CYS A 183 21.34 4.33 37.43
CA CYS A 183 21.83 4.55 38.78
C CYS A 183 21.47 5.96 39.26
N VAL A 184 20.89 6.04 40.45
CA VAL A 184 20.78 7.28 41.22
C VAL A 184 21.89 7.26 42.27
N GLN A 185 22.88 8.11 42.09
CA GLN A 185 23.98 8.26 43.04
C GLN A 185 23.46 8.86 44.36
N GLY A 186 23.88 8.28 45.48
CA GLY A 186 23.67 8.84 46.81
C GLY A 186 24.71 9.91 47.19
N LEU A 187 24.71 10.32 48.47
CA LEU A 187 25.60 11.36 49.02
C LEU A 187 25.74 12.63 48.14
N ALA A 188 24.60 13.13 47.65
CA ALA A 188 24.52 14.29 46.76
C ALA A 188 25.32 14.14 45.43
N GLY A 189 25.34 12.93 44.86
CA GLY A 189 25.99 12.67 43.56
C GLY A 189 27.47 12.33 43.66
N ASN A 190 27.95 11.83 44.80
CA ASN A 190 29.37 11.53 45.00
C ASN A 190 29.64 10.05 45.32
N SER A 191 28.62 9.21 45.47
CA SER A 191 28.81 7.79 45.70
C SER A 191 28.88 7.01 44.39
N PRO A 192 29.75 5.98 44.31
CA PRO A 192 29.80 5.12 43.14
C PRO A 192 28.47 4.35 42.98
N CYS A 193 28.16 3.94 41.76
CA CYS A 193 26.96 3.16 41.47
C CYS A 193 27.12 1.68 41.80
N GLU A 194 28.32 1.13 41.67
CA GLU A 194 28.61 -0.28 41.95
C GLU A 194 29.65 -0.45 43.08
N GLY A 195 29.66 -1.64 43.67
CA GLY A 195 30.62 -2.02 44.71
C GLY A 195 30.18 -1.71 46.15
N PRO A 196 31.02 -2.08 47.15
CA PRO A 196 30.66 -2.01 48.57
C PRO A 196 30.35 -0.60 49.07
N LEU A 197 30.95 0.42 48.44
CA LEU A 197 30.76 1.82 48.78
C LEU A 197 29.47 2.40 48.18
N ALA A 198 28.89 1.78 47.15
CA ALA A 198 27.63 2.21 46.56
C ALA A 198 26.48 2.04 47.54
N ALA A 199 26.38 0.86 48.17
CA ALA A 199 25.36 0.56 49.17
C ALA A 199 25.51 1.44 50.43
N ALA A 200 26.75 1.65 50.89
CA ALA A 200 27.02 2.52 52.03
C ALA A 200 26.76 4.00 51.73
N GLY A 201 26.95 4.43 50.48
CA GLY A 201 26.65 5.77 50.00
C GLY A 201 25.18 6.01 49.68
N GLY A 202 24.33 4.98 49.72
CA GLY A 202 22.91 5.09 49.40
C GLY A 202 22.60 5.19 47.90
N SER A 203 23.51 4.74 47.03
CA SER A 203 23.22 4.62 45.59
C SER A 203 22.13 3.58 45.33
N GLN A 204 21.26 3.86 44.37
CA GLN A 204 20.18 2.96 43.95
C GLN A 204 20.33 2.62 42.46
N ILE A 205 20.32 1.33 42.14
CA ILE A 205 20.29 0.84 40.76
C ILE A 205 18.90 0.31 40.44
N THR A 206 18.29 0.85 39.39
CA THR A 206 17.08 0.32 38.78
C THR A 206 17.47 -0.42 37.50
N SER A 207 17.08 -1.69 37.39
CA SER A 207 17.28 -2.50 36.18
C SER A 207 15.97 -2.65 35.44
N PHE A 208 16.03 -2.64 34.11
CA PHE A 208 14.88 -2.78 33.23
C PHE A 208 15.01 -4.06 32.42
N GLN A 209 13.91 -4.79 32.27
CA GLN A 209 13.83 -6.01 31.50
C GLN A 209 13.42 -5.70 30.05
N HIS A 210 14.21 -6.19 29.10
CA HIS A 210 13.89 -6.06 27.68
C HIS A 210 12.59 -6.82 27.36
N ARG A 211 11.76 -6.27 26.47
CA ARG A 211 10.42 -6.76 26.07
C ARG A 211 9.33 -6.68 27.14
N VAL A 212 9.67 -6.24 28.36
CA VAL A 212 8.69 -5.96 29.42
C VAL A 212 8.68 -4.47 29.70
N ASP A 213 9.80 -3.92 30.15
CA ASP A 213 9.90 -2.51 30.52
C ASP A 213 10.27 -1.61 29.34
N TYR A 214 11.02 -2.15 28.37
CA TYR A 214 11.46 -1.41 27.19
C TYR A 214 11.69 -2.32 25.98
N VAL A 215 11.66 -1.73 24.80
CA VAL A 215 12.06 -2.38 23.54
C VAL A 215 13.08 -1.49 22.84
N ILE A 216 14.09 -2.11 22.22
CA ILE A 216 15.01 -1.38 21.33
C ILE A 216 14.25 -1.06 20.04
N GLN A 217 14.38 0.15 19.49
CA GLN A 217 13.76 0.51 18.21
C GLN A 217 14.77 1.22 17.31
N GLY A 218 14.96 0.73 16.08
CA GLY A 218 15.90 1.32 15.10
C GLY A 218 17.35 1.20 15.56
N PHE A 219 18.19 0.48 14.84
CA PHE A 219 19.59 0.33 15.24
C PHE A 219 20.52 0.38 14.04
N SER A 220 21.55 1.22 14.12
CA SER A 220 22.74 1.17 13.29
C SER A 220 23.98 1.31 14.19
N GLY A 221 24.30 0.29 14.99
CA GLY A 221 25.51 0.33 15.83
C GLY A 221 25.59 -0.76 16.89
N GLN A 222 26.50 -0.59 17.84
CA GLN A 222 26.54 -1.18 19.18
C GLN A 222 27.16 -0.11 20.07
N SER A 223 26.54 0.14 21.22
CA SER A 223 27.06 1.07 22.23
C SER A 223 26.99 0.39 23.57
N GLU A 224 28.06 0.47 24.35
CA GLU A 224 28.11 -0.05 25.71
C GLU A 224 28.61 1.07 26.62
N TYR A 225 27.79 1.40 27.62
CA TYR A 225 28.14 2.36 28.65
C TYR A 225 28.06 1.70 30.02
N THR A 226 29.16 1.77 30.77
CA THR A 226 29.22 1.30 32.16
C THR A 226 29.02 2.47 33.11
N PHE A 227 28.68 2.18 34.37
CA PHE A 227 28.53 3.23 35.37
C PHE A 227 29.82 4.00 35.65
N ASP A 228 31.00 3.41 35.35
CA ASP A 228 32.29 4.08 35.49
C ASP A 228 32.49 5.23 34.50
N GLN A 229 31.76 5.21 33.39
CA GLN A 229 31.79 6.28 32.38
C GLN A 229 30.87 7.45 32.74
N ASP A 230 30.03 7.29 33.76
CA ASP A 230 29.13 8.31 34.33
C ASP A 230 28.39 9.15 33.28
N VAL A 231 27.85 8.49 32.25
CA VAL A 231 27.12 9.17 31.17
C VAL A 231 25.79 9.69 31.72
N PRO A 232 25.58 11.02 31.77
CA PRO A 232 24.41 11.58 32.41
C PRO A 232 23.15 11.41 31.55
N LEU A 233 21.99 11.52 32.21
CA LEU A 233 20.68 11.56 31.56
C LEU A 233 20.23 13.01 31.41
N THR A 234 19.95 13.47 30.18
CA THR A 234 19.41 14.81 29.91
C THR A 234 17.94 14.74 29.52
N TYR A 235 17.08 15.48 30.21
CA TYR A 235 15.67 15.57 29.87
C TYR A 235 15.43 16.49 28.66
N LEU A 236 14.76 15.95 27.63
CA LEU A 236 14.50 16.63 26.36
C LEU A 236 13.04 17.11 26.22
N GLY A 237 12.25 17.04 27.28
CA GLY A 237 10.83 17.38 27.22
C GLY A 237 10.05 16.47 26.28
N ASN A 238 9.21 17.07 25.44
CA ASN A 238 8.50 16.39 24.35
C ASN A 238 9.31 16.30 23.04
N GLY A 239 10.55 16.78 23.05
CA GLY A 239 11.45 16.81 21.91
C GLY A 239 11.16 17.90 20.88
N SER A 240 10.29 18.86 21.16
CA SER A 240 10.08 20.02 20.28
C SER A 240 11.05 21.19 20.50
N ASP A 241 11.76 21.22 21.62
CA ASP A 241 12.68 22.31 21.98
C ASP A 241 14.11 21.99 21.53
N ASP A 242 14.54 22.61 20.43
CA ASP A 242 15.89 22.43 19.86
C ASP A 242 17.00 22.92 20.81
N GLY A 243 16.71 23.82 21.75
CA GLY A 243 17.66 24.23 22.78
C GLY A 243 17.99 23.10 23.76
N LEU A 244 17.01 22.26 24.10
CA LEU A 244 17.25 21.08 24.93
C LEU A 244 18.11 20.05 24.20
N TRP A 245 17.85 19.82 22.90
CA TRP A 245 18.68 18.93 22.08
C TRP A 245 20.13 19.41 21.97
N ALA A 246 20.34 20.70 21.69
CA ALA A 246 21.68 21.28 21.59
C ALA A 246 22.48 21.20 22.90
N SER A 247 21.80 21.15 24.05
CA SER A 247 22.42 21.03 25.37
C SER A 247 22.77 19.60 25.80
N ALA A 248 22.32 18.58 25.06
CA ALA A 248 22.42 17.17 25.43
C ALA A 248 23.60 16.42 24.76
N SER A 249 24.57 17.15 24.22
CA SER A 249 25.73 16.55 23.56
C SER A 249 26.51 15.65 24.53
N GLY A 250 26.79 14.41 24.12
CA GLY A 250 27.52 13.41 24.90
C GLY A 250 26.71 12.75 26.02
N THR A 251 25.41 13.03 26.16
CA THR A 251 24.55 12.46 27.22
C THR A 251 23.54 11.47 26.64
N VAL A 252 22.87 10.70 27.51
CA VAL A 252 21.69 9.92 27.11
C VAL A 252 20.48 10.84 27.18
N GLY A 253 19.82 11.05 26.03
CA GLY A 253 18.60 11.86 25.96
C GLY A 253 17.39 11.09 26.48
N TYR A 254 16.56 11.73 27.30
CA TYR A 254 15.28 11.21 27.77
C TYR A 254 14.14 12.07 27.23
N VAL A 255 13.37 11.53 26.28
CA VAL A 255 12.28 12.24 25.60
C VAL A 255 10.93 11.56 25.88
N ILE A 256 9.94 12.37 26.25
CA ILE A 256 8.56 11.90 26.49
C ILE A 256 7.70 12.38 25.33
N ASN A 257 7.33 11.50 24.42
CA ASN A 257 6.44 11.91 23.34
C ASN A 257 5.06 12.25 23.93
N SER A 258 4.69 13.53 23.89
CA SER A 258 3.38 14.02 24.29
C SER A 258 2.89 15.09 23.32
N GLY A 259 1.91 14.75 22.49
CA GLY A 259 1.16 15.68 21.64
C GLY A 259 1.77 15.97 20.27
N THR A 260 3.04 15.64 20.03
CA THR A 260 3.68 15.74 18.70
C THR A 260 3.92 14.35 18.13
N LYS A 261 3.23 14.04 17.03
CA LYS A 261 3.38 12.77 16.28
C LYS A 261 4.67 12.73 15.46
N THR A 262 5.79 13.09 16.08
CA THR A 262 7.13 12.98 15.54
C THR A 262 7.50 11.50 15.47
N GLY A 263 7.92 11.02 14.30
CA GLY A 263 8.29 9.63 14.07
C GLY A 263 9.61 9.26 14.74
N ASN A 264 9.84 7.96 14.95
CA ASN A 264 11.10 7.46 15.53
C ASN A 264 12.33 7.95 14.75
N THR A 265 12.27 7.90 13.41
CA THR A 265 13.36 8.34 12.54
C THR A 265 13.78 9.78 12.84
N GLU A 266 12.83 10.69 13.02
CA GLU A 266 13.15 12.09 13.29
C GLU A 266 13.82 12.28 14.66
N PHE A 267 13.34 11.58 15.70
CA PHE A 267 13.98 11.61 17.01
C PHE A 267 15.41 11.05 16.99
N PHE A 268 15.63 9.92 16.32
CA PHE A 268 16.96 9.33 16.21
C PHE A 268 17.90 10.18 15.35
N SER A 269 17.40 10.80 14.27
CA SER A 269 18.18 11.77 13.49
C SER A 269 18.57 12.98 14.34
N LYS A 270 17.64 13.58 15.10
CA LYS A 270 17.95 14.69 16.00
C LYS A 270 18.98 14.31 17.07
N ALA A 271 18.87 13.11 17.64
CA ALA A 271 19.84 12.61 18.60
C ALA A 271 21.25 12.49 17.98
N ALA A 272 21.35 11.96 16.75
CA ALA A 272 22.61 11.85 16.03
C ALA A 272 23.19 13.23 15.66
N GLU A 273 22.36 14.16 15.17
CA GLU A 273 22.76 15.53 14.82
C GLU A 273 23.32 16.30 16.02
N ASN A 274 22.79 16.05 17.22
CA ASN A 274 23.25 16.67 18.47
C ASN A 274 24.30 15.84 19.21
N SER A 275 24.80 14.77 18.60
CA SER A 275 25.86 13.91 19.16
C SER A 275 25.51 13.34 20.54
N LEU A 276 24.27 12.89 20.73
CA LEU A 276 23.87 12.18 21.95
C LEU A 276 24.52 10.79 22.00
N ALA A 277 24.83 10.34 23.22
CA ALA A 277 25.37 9.01 23.49
C ALA A 277 24.32 7.89 23.26
N GLY A 278 23.05 8.23 23.47
CA GLY A 278 21.89 7.35 23.26
C GLY A 278 20.58 8.11 23.44
N LEU A 279 19.46 7.49 23.09
CA LEU A 279 18.13 8.08 23.24
C LEU A 279 17.15 7.08 23.87
N ILE A 280 16.52 7.50 24.96
CA ILE A 280 15.39 6.82 25.59
C ILE A 280 14.12 7.58 25.22
N ARG A 281 13.24 6.93 24.48
CA ARG A 281 11.93 7.46 24.08
C ARG A 281 10.82 6.81 24.88
N VAL A 282 10.07 7.61 25.62
CA VAL A 282 8.86 7.15 26.32
C VAL A 282 7.64 7.40 25.44
N ASN A 283 6.87 6.34 25.23
CA ASN A 283 5.62 6.37 24.50
C ASN A 283 4.46 6.69 25.46
N LYS A 284 3.75 7.80 25.25
CA LYS A 284 2.51 8.13 25.97
C LYS A 284 1.28 8.31 25.10
N ASP A 285 1.43 8.18 23.78
CA ASP A 285 0.39 8.53 22.82
C ASP A 285 0.00 7.36 21.89
N TYR A 286 0.91 6.43 21.63
CA TYR A 286 0.67 5.31 20.70
C TYR A 286 0.29 4.03 21.44
N ASN A 287 -0.68 3.29 20.91
CA ASN A 287 -1.14 1.99 21.42
C ASN A 287 -1.61 1.97 22.88
N CYS A 288 -1.74 3.13 23.52
CA CYS A 288 -2.26 3.28 24.87
C CYS A 288 -3.68 2.72 24.97
N GLY A 289 -3.89 1.79 25.91
CA GLY A 289 -5.21 1.18 26.13
C GLY A 289 -5.67 0.24 25.01
N LYS A 290 -4.82 -0.08 24.02
CA LYS A 290 -5.20 -0.93 22.89
C LYS A 290 -4.85 -2.40 23.08
N ILE A 291 -3.68 -2.66 23.66
CA ILE A 291 -3.19 -4.01 23.97
C ILE A 291 -3.44 -4.29 25.44
N GLU A 292 -2.96 -3.39 26.30
CA GLU A 292 -3.24 -3.40 27.73
C GLU A 292 -3.98 -2.12 28.14
N ASN A 293 -5.06 -2.25 28.91
CA ASN A 293 -5.97 -1.14 29.23
C ASN A 293 -5.29 0.07 29.89
N ASN A 294 -4.21 -0.16 30.66
CA ASN A 294 -3.53 0.87 31.44
C ASN A 294 -2.11 1.16 30.95
N ASP A 295 -1.72 0.65 29.78
CA ASP A 295 -0.36 0.80 29.28
C ASP A 295 -0.29 1.18 27.80
N CYS A 296 0.81 1.83 27.42
CA CYS A 296 1.16 2.25 26.08
C CYS A 296 2.24 1.33 25.49
N VAL A 297 1.85 0.08 25.22
CA VAL A 297 2.76 -0.99 24.79
C VAL A 297 3.55 -0.57 23.53
N PRO A 298 4.89 -0.44 23.63
CA PRO A 298 5.72 -0.10 22.49
C PRO A 298 5.91 -1.35 21.60
N ILE A 299 5.57 -1.23 20.32
CA ILE A 299 5.74 -2.33 19.36
C ILE A 299 7.07 -2.15 18.65
N PHE A 300 7.94 -3.15 18.73
CA PHE A 300 9.15 -3.18 17.91
C PHE A 300 8.76 -3.28 16.43
N LYS A 301 9.28 -2.35 15.62
CA LYS A 301 9.23 -2.46 14.17
C LYS A 301 10.67 -2.66 13.70
N GLY A 302 10.98 -3.87 13.24
CA GLY A 302 12.15 -4.08 12.40
C GLY A 302 11.90 -3.33 11.09
N THR A 303 12.71 -2.30 10.84
CA THR A 303 12.81 -1.67 9.53
C THR A 303 13.89 -2.34 8.73
#